data_AF-W2SHM4-F1
#
_entry.id   AF-W2SHM4-F1
#
_cell.length_a   1.000
_cell.length_b   1.000
_cell.length_c   1.000
_cell.angle_alpha   90.00
_cell.angle_beta   90.00
_cell.angle_gamma   90.00
#
_symmetry.space_group_name_H-M   'P 1'
#
loop_
_entity.id
_entity.type
_entity.pdbx_description
1 polymer ?
#
loop_
_entity_poly.entity_id
_entity_poly.type
_entity_poly.pdbx_seq_one_letter_code
_entity_poly.pdbx_strand_id
1 'polypeptide(L)'
;MDDDSDFDEEHLESPHSSQGSSLVGILDGALDDPKRHARAQHNALERRRRDNIKDMYTSLKDVVPDMQNERASRAVILRRAIEVIEEKQQQRADLKADCERLRSEMADLEREVARLRENLAKPSESKRSSISVRSEMCVKGEPMG
;
A
#
# COMPACT_ATOMS: atom_id res chain seq x y z
N MET A 1 -45.04 35.72 1.12
CA MET A 1 -46.13 35.35 2.02
C MET A 1 -46.56 33.98 1.57
N ASP A 2 -46.06 32.97 2.27
CA ASP A 2 -46.59 31.61 2.29
C ASP A 2 -46.31 31.11 3.70
N ASP A 3 -47.36 30.57 4.27
CA ASP A 3 -47.69 30.40 5.67
C ASP A 3 -47.60 28.90 5.92
N ASP A 4 -46.47 28.42 6.45
CA ASP A 4 -46.33 27.02 6.89
C ASP A 4 -46.73 26.95 8.37
N SER A 5 -48.05 26.90 8.53
CA SER A 5 -48.78 26.71 9.77
C SER A 5 -48.62 25.27 10.30
N ASP A 6 -48.55 25.16 11.63
CA ASP A 6 -48.97 24.03 12.48
C ASP A 6 -48.33 22.64 12.24
N PHE A 7 -47.24 22.39 12.96
CA PHE A 7 -46.98 21.06 13.51
C PHE A 7 -47.44 21.08 14.98
N ASP A 8 -48.66 20.58 15.22
CA ASP A 8 -49.18 20.27 16.54
C ASP A 8 -48.26 19.26 17.24
N GLU A 9 -47.32 19.78 18.05
CA GLU A 9 -46.55 19.01 19.03
C GLU A 9 -47.50 18.64 20.18
N GLU A 10 -48.29 17.58 19.99
CA GLU A 10 -49.10 17.00 21.07
C GLU A 10 -48.19 16.55 22.22
N HIS A 11 -48.18 17.37 23.25
CA HIS A 11 -47.61 17.12 24.56
C HIS A 11 -48.38 15.98 25.25
N LEU A 12 -47.92 14.75 25.07
CA LEU A 12 -48.44 13.59 25.80
C LEU A 12 -48.00 13.68 27.28
N GLU A 13 -48.79 14.39 28.09
CA GLU A 13 -48.72 14.29 29.54
C GLU A 13 -48.94 12.84 29.98
N SER A 14 -47.91 12.24 30.57
CA SER A 14 -48.03 10.96 31.25
C SER A 14 -48.72 11.18 32.60
N PRO A 15 -49.86 10.53 32.91
CA PRO A 15 -50.43 10.64 34.24
C PRO A 15 -49.57 9.82 35.21
N HIS A 16 -48.91 10.53 36.13
CA HIS A 16 -48.37 9.94 37.36
C HIS A 16 -49.53 9.37 38.17
N SER A 17 -49.76 8.06 38.09
CA SER A 17 -50.62 7.34 39.02
C SER A 17 -49.75 6.73 40.12
N SER A 18 -49.74 7.41 41.26
CA SER A 18 -49.09 6.96 42.48
C SER A 18 -49.90 5.85 43.16
N GLN A 19 -49.19 4.76 43.49
CA GLN A 19 -49.48 3.79 44.54
C GLN A 19 -50.78 2.98 44.43
N GLY A 20 -50.63 1.79 43.83
CA GLY A 20 -51.54 0.66 44.01
C GLY A 20 -50.76 -0.63 43.93
N SER A 21 -50.33 -1.16 45.08
CA SER A 21 -49.80 -2.51 45.20
C SER A 21 -50.89 -3.51 44.77
N SER A 22 -50.65 -4.28 43.71
CA SER A 22 -51.42 -5.49 43.43
C SER A 22 -50.62 -6.46 42.57
N LEU A 23 -50.26 -7.55 43.23
CA LEU A 23 -49.53 -8.72 42.77
C LEU A 23 -50.50 -9.61 42.00
N VAL A 24 -50.71 -9.37 40.71
CA VAL A 24 -51.46 -10.28 39.81
C VAL A 24 -51.03 -10.06 38.36
N GLY A 25 -50.62 -11.14 37.69
CA GLY A 25 -50.59 -11.16 36.23
C GLY A 25 -49.21 -11.33 35.59
N ILE A 26 -48.53 -12.42 35.94
CA ILE A 26 -47.81 -13.20 34.93
C ILE A 26 -48.88 -13.71 33.94
N LEU A 27 -49.30 -12.88 32.99
CA LEU A 27 -50.03 -13.27 31.78
C LEU A 27 -49.08 -12.90 30.64
N ASP A 28 -48.28 -13.83 30.15
CA ASP A 28 -48.70 -14.73 29.06
C ASP A 28 -49.60 -13.99 28.05
N GLY A 29 -48.98 -13.01 27.41
CA GLY A 29 -49.64 -12.03 26.56
C GLY A 29 -48.61 -11.18 25.82
N ALA A 30 -47.52 -11.81 25.39
CA ALA A 30 -46.72 -11.31 24.28
C ALA A 30 -47.58 -11.42 23.02
N LEU A 31 -48.61 -10.57 22.92
CA LEU A 31 -49.23 -10.27 21.65
C LEU A 31 -48.10 -9.75 20.78
N ASP A 32 -47.80 -10.51 19.74
CA ASP A 32 -46.78 -10.21 18.73
C ASP A 32 -47.07 -8.85 18.10
N ASP A 33 -46.69 -7.77 18.77
CA ASP A 33 -46.72 -6.44 18.20
C ASP A 33 -45.67 -6.47 17.07
N PRO A 34 -46.09 -6.46 15.79
CA PRO A 34 -45.17 -6.62 14.68
C PRO A 34 -44.11 -5.52 14.68
N LYS A 35 -44.42 -4.35 15.27
CA LYS A 35 -43.48 -3.25 15.44
C LYS A 35 -42.40 -3.57 16.47
N ARG A 36 -42.72 -4.27 17.57
CA ARG A 36 -41.72 -4.73 18.55
C ARG A 36 -40.80 -5.79 17.96
N HIS A 37 -41.36 -6.72 17.19
CA HIS A 37 -40.60 -7.74 16.47
C HIS A 37 -39.66 -7.12 15.44
N ALA A 38 -40.13 -6.16 14.63
CA ALA A 38 -39.30 -5.45 13.67
C ALA A 38 -38.14 -4.68 14.36
N ARG A 39 -38.41 -4.00 15.48
CA ARG A 39 -37.35 -3.32 16.27
C ARG A 39 -36.34 -4.31 16.85
N ALA A 40 -36.79 -5.46 17.34
CA ALA A 40 -35.91 -6.49 17.88
C ALA A 40 -35.00 -7.09 16.80
N GLN A 41 -35.56 -7.40 15.62
CA GLN A 41 -34.80 -7.88 14.46
C GLN A 41 -33.78 -6.86 13.99
N HIS A 42 -34.18 -5.58 13.86
CA HIS A 42 -33.28 -4.49 13.50
C HIS A 42 -32.11 -4.38 14.50
N ASN A 43 -32.39 -4.43 15.80
CA ASN A 43 -31.37 -4.37 16.85
C ASN A 43 -30.41 -5.57 16.80
N ALA A 44 -30.92 -6.77 16.49
CA ALA A 44 -30.08 -7.96 16.33
C ALA A 44 -29.15 -7.82 15.12
N LEU A 45 -29.68 -7.34 13.98
CA LEU A 45 -28.88 -7.10 12.78
C LEU A 45 -27.78 -6.07 13.03
N GLU A 46 -28.12 -4.95 13.69
CA GLU A 46 -27.14 -3.90 13.98
C GLU A 46 -26.07 -4.36 14.99
N ARG A 47 -26.41 -5.22 15.96
CA ARG A 47 -25.40 -5.86 16.82
C ARG A 47 -24.41 -6.67 15.99
N ARG A 48 -24.91 -7.54 15.11
CA ARG A 48 -24.06 -8.33 14.20
C ARG A 48 -23.18 -7.45 13.31
N ARG A 49 -23.71 -6.32 12.80
CA ARG A 49 -22.94 -5.35 12.02
C ARG A 49 -21.80 -4.75 12.84
N ARG A 50 -22.07 -4.33 14.09
CA ARG A 50 -21.05 -3.78 14.99
C ARG A 50 -19.98 -4.80 15.37
N ASP A 51 -20.35 -6.05 15.58
CA ASP A 51 -19.41 -7.14 15.89
C ASP A 51 -18.49 -7.41 14.70
N ASN A 52 -19.04 -7.49 13.48
CA ASN A 52 -18.22 -7.62 12.26
C ASN A 52 -17.24 -6.44 12.12
N ILE A 53 -17.70 -5.19 12.30
CA ILE A 53 -16.81 -4.03 12.27
C ILE A 53 -15.70 -4.13 13.31
N LYS A 54 -16.03 -4.57 14.53
CA LYS A 54 -15.04 -4.77 15.58
C LYS A 54 -14.00 -5.82 15.17
N ASP A 55 -14.42 -6.93 14.57
CA ASP A 55 -13.52 -7.99 14.10
C ASP A 55 -12.61 -7.50 12.97
N MET A 56 -13.13 -6.69 12.05
CA MET A 56 -12.32 -6.03 11.01
C MET A 56 -11.26 -5.10 11.60
N TYR A 57 -11.60 -4.32 12.63
CA TYR A 57 -10.61 -3.47 13.33
C TYR A 57 -9.54 -4.29 14.05
N THR A 58 -9.91 -5.42 14.66
CA THR A 58 -8.95 -6.36 15.27
C THR A 58 -8.01 -6.93 14.21
N SER A 59 -8.57 -7.42 13.10
CA SER A 59 -7.78 -7.98 12.00
C SER A 59 -6.83 -6.95 11.39
N LEU A 60 -7.28 -5.70 11.24
CA LEU A 60 -6.43 -4.60 10.76
C LEU A 60 -5.31 -4.30 11.76
N LYS A 61 -5.62 -4.22 13.06
CA LYS A 61 -4.62 -3.98 14.11
C LYS A 61 -3.51 -5.05 14.10
N ASP A 62 -3.87 -6.31 13.86
CA ASP A 62 -2.92 -7.42 13.91
C ASP A 62 -1.92 -7.39 12.74
N VAL A 63 -2.27 -6.81 11.60
CA VAL A 63 -1.38 -6.68 10.43
C VAL A 63 -0.59 -5.38 10.40
N VAL A 64 -0.98 -4.38 11.19
CA VAL A 64 -0.28 -3.10 11.27
C VAL A 64 0.91 -3.22 12.24
N PRO A 65 2.14 -2.93 11.79
CA PRO A 65 3.33 -2.97 12.64
C PRO A 65 3.19 -2.13 13.92
N ASP A 66 3.84 -2.58 14.99
CA ASP A 66 3.90 -1.91 16.31
C ASP A 66 2.55 -1.80 17.05
N MET A 67 1.49 -2.45 16.55
CA MET A 67 0.15 -2.34 17.15
C MET A 67 -0.32 -3.60 17.90
N GLN A 68 0.25 -4.78 17.62
CA GLN A 68 -0.28 -6.09 18.07
C GLN A 68 -0.50 -6.19 19.59
N ASN A 69 0.44 -5.67 20.39
CA ASN A 69 0.41 -5.79 21.86
C ASN A 69 -0.16 -4.56 22.59
N GLU A 70 -0.59 -3.52 21.86
CA GLU A 70 -1.04 -2.27 22.47
C GLU A 70 -2.56 -2.12 22.49
N ARG A 71 -3.06 -1.42 23.51
CA ARG A 71 -4.48 -1.07 23.62
C ARG A 71 -4.76 0.16 22.72
N ALA A 72 -4.91 -0.08 21.43
CA ALA A 72 -5.10 0.97 20.43
C ALA A 72 -6.59 1.34 20.22
N SER A 73 -6.88 2.63 20.09
CA SER A 73 -8.21 3.11 19.70
C SER A 73 -8.44 2.95 18.18
N ARG A 74 -9.70 2.92 17.73
CA ARG A 74 -10.04 2.84 16.29
C ARG A 74 -9.36 3.94 15.47
N ALA A 75 -9.34 5.16 15.98
CA ALA A 75 -8.71 6.29 15.28
C ALA A 75 -7.18 6.12 15.17
N VAL A 76 -6.54 5.54 16.19
CA VAL A 76 -5.10 5.22 16.15
C VAL A 76 -4.82 4.12 15.12
N ILE A 77 -5.64 3.06 15.09
CA ILE A 77 -5.52 1.98 14.10
C ILE A 77 -5.58 2.53 12.67
N LEU A 78 -6.55 3.41 12.39
CA LEU A 78 -6.68 4.00 11.06
C LEU A 78 -5.48 4.89 10.70
N ARG A 79 -5.03 5.76 11.62
CA ARG A 79 -3.88 6.64 11.36
C ARG A 79 -2.61 5.85 11.07
N ARG A 80 -2.28 4.87 11.93
CA ARG A 80 -1.08 4.04 11.74
C ARG A 80 -1.17 3.20 10.47
N ALA A 81 -2.35 2.69 10.12
CA ALA A 81 -2.54 1.98 8.86
C ALA A 81 -2.26 2.87 7.64
N ILE A 82 -2.70 4.13 7.67
CA ILE A 82 -2.41 5.11 6.60
C ILE A 82 -0.90 5.36 6.51
N GLU A 83 -0.25 5.68 7.62
CA GLU A 83 1.21 5.91 7.68
C GLU A 83 1.98 4.72 7.11
N VAL A 84 1.66 3.50 7.53
CA VAL A 84 2.33 2.28 7.06
C VAL A 84 2.11 2.06 5.57
N ILE A 85 0.92 2.36 5.04
CA ILE A 85 0.67 2.25 3.60
C ILE A 85 1.55 3.25 2.83
N GLU A 86 1.61 4.51 3.27
CA GLU A 86 2.44 5.55 2.64
C GLU A 86 3.92 5.19 2.71
N GLU A 87 4.43 4.78 3.88
CA GLU A 87 5.79 4.31 4.09
C GLU A 87 6.13 3.14 3.15
N LYS A 88 5.24 2.14 3.05
CA LYS A 88 5.46 0.97 2.17
C LYS A 88 5.42 1.32 0.70
N GLN A 89 4.59 2.30 0.30
CA GLN A 89 4.56 2.79 -1.07
C GLN A 89 5.86 3.50 -1.43
N GLN A 90 6.37 4.36 -0.54
CA GLN A 90 7.66 5.04 -0.72
C GLN A 90 8.81 4.02 -0.77
N GLN A 91 8.87 3.10 0.19
CA GLN A 91 9.88 2.04 0.23
C GLN A 91 9.89 1.21 -1.07
N ARG A 92 8.72 0.90 -1.62
CA ARG A 92 8.61 0.18 -2.90
C ARG A 92 9.12 1.02 -4.08
N ALA A 93 8.88 2.33 -4.09
CA ALA A 93 9.40 3.23 -5.12
C ALA A 93 10.93 3.31 -5.07
N ASP A 94 11.50 3.47 -3.87
CA ASP A 94 12.95 3.54 -3.67
C ASP A 94 13.63 2.23 -4.08
N LEU A 95 13.12 1.08 -3.61
CA LEU A 95 13.64 -0.24 -4.01
C LEU A 95 13.56 -0.47 -5.52
N LYS A 96 12.50 0.03 -6.18
CA LYS A 96 12.37 -0.06 -7.63
C LYS A 96 13.44 0.78 -8.34
N ALA A 97 13.67 2.00 -7.89
CA ALA A 97 14.71 2.88 -8.43
C ALA A 97 16.11 2.26 -8.24
N ASP A 98 16.38 1.67 -7.08
CA ASP A 98 17.64 0.95 -6.83
C ASP A 98 17.82 -0.26 -7.73
N CYS A 99 16.76 -1.04 -7.95
CA CYS A 99 16.81 -2.17 -8.89
C CYS A 99 17.14 -1.70 -10.32
N GLU A 100 16.55 -0.59 -10.76
CA GLU A 100 16.80 -0.01 -12.09
C GLU A 100 18.24 0.50 -12.21
N ARG A 101 18.72 1.22 -11.20
CA ARG A 101 20.11 1.70 -11.14
C ARG A 101 21.11 0.54 -11.19
N LEU A 102 20.93 -0.47 -10.34
CA LEU A 102 21.81 -1.64 -10.29
C LEU A 102 21.80 -2.42 -11.61
N ARG A 103 20.65 -2.53 -12.27
CA ARG A 103 20.56 -3.14 -13.61
C ARG A 103 21.33 -2.36 -14.66
N SER A 104 21.27 -1.01 -14.62
CA SER A 104 22.06 -0.18 -15.52
C SER A 104 23.56 -0.36 -15.27
N GLU A 105 23.98 -0.31 -14.01
CA GLU A 105 25.39 -0.52 -13.62
C GLU A 105 25.90 -1.89 -14.06
N MET A 106 25.09 -2.94 -13.89
CA MET A 106 25.43 -4.28 -14.38
C MET A 106 25.62 -4.30 -15.90
N ALA A 107 24.71 -3.67 -16.65
CA ALA A 107 24.80 -3.62 -18.11
C ALA A 107 26.02 -2.80 -18.60
N ASP A 108 26.39 -1.73 -17.90
CA ASP A 108 27.61 -0.96 -18.16
C ASP A 108 28.87 -1.80 -17.92
N LEU A 109 28.93 -2.51 -16.79
CA LEU A 109 30.05 -3.38 -16.45
C LEU A 109 30.18 -4.57 -17.42
N GLU A 110 29.07 -5.18 -17.82
CA GLU A 110 29.06 -6.26 -18.81
C GLU A 110 29.61 -5.79 -20.17
N ARG A 111 29.22 -4.59 -20.61
CA ARG A 111 29.77 -3.96 -21.83
C ARG A 111 31.27 -3.73 -21.71
N GLU A 112 31.74 -3.23 -20.57
CA GLU A 112 33.16 -2.97 -20.36
C GLU A 112 33.98 -4.27 -20.32
N VAL A 113 33.47 -5.31 -19.65
CA VAL A 113 34.09 -6.63 -19.64
C VAL A 113 34.18 -7.22 -21.06
N ALA A 114 33.13 -7.10 -21.87
CA ALA A 114 33.14 -7.54 -23.26
C ALA A 114 34.21 -6.80 -24.09
N ARG A 115 34.30 -5.47 -23.96
CA ARG A 115 35.29 -4.63 -24.64
C ARG A 115 36.73 -5.03 -24.27
N LEU A 116 36.98 -5.24 -22.97
CA LEU A 116 38.31 -5.65 -22.49
C LEU A 116 38.69 -7.06 -22.98
N ARG A 117 37.73 -8.00 -23.00
CA ARG A 117 37.96 -9.35 -23.55
C ARG A 117 38.30 -9.31 -25.04
N GLU A 118 37.61 -8.48 -25.82
CA GLU A 118 37.92 -8.30 -27.25
C GLU A 118 39.32 -7.72 -27.46
N ASN A 119 39.70 -6.70 -26.68
CA ASN A 119 41.03 -6.11 -26.76
C ASN A 119 42.14 -7.10 -26.39
N LEU A 120 41.91 -7.99 -25.42
CA LEU A 120 42.86 -9.03 -25.04
C LEU A 120 42.97 -10.15 -26.09
N ALA A 121 41.90 -10.40 -26.85
CA ALA A 121 41.86 -11.43 -27.88
C ALA A 121 42.57 -11.00 -29.18
N LYS A 122 42.84 -9.71 -29.38
CA LYS A 122 43.61 -9.21 -30.53
C LYS A 122 45.10 -9.45 -30.28
N PRO A 123 45.80 -10.29 -31.09
CA PRO A 123 47.24 -10.43 -30.97
C PRO A 123 47.90 -9.09 -31.30
N SER A 124 48.90 -8.70 -30.51
CA SER A 124 49.58 -7.41 -30.62
C SER A 124 50.32 -7.25 -31.96
N GLU A 125 49.61 -6.84 -33.02
CA GLU A 125 50.22 -6.35 -34.26
C GLU A 125 50.62 -4.88 -34.09
N SER A 126 51.59 -4.62 -33.22
CA SER A 126 52.22 -3.30 -33.12
C SER A 126 53.59 -3.42 -32.48
N LYS A 127 54.56 -3.84 -33.30
CA LYS A 127 56.02 -3.56 -33.22
C LYS A 127 56.75 -4.34 -34.33
N ARG A 128 56.47 -4.04 -35.61
CA ARG A 128 57.29 -4.52 -36.76
C ARG A 128 57.43 -3.52 -37.92
N SER A 129 57.01 -2.25 -37.78
CA SER A 129 57.13 -1.27 -38.88
C SER A 129 58.26 -0.26 -38.73
N SER A 130 59.19 -0.44 -37.79
CA SER A 130 60.26 0.53 -37.53
C SER A 130 61.64 -0.13 -37.41
N ILE A 131 62.05 -0.84 -38.47
CA ILE A 131 63.47 -1.00 -38.84
C ILE A 131 63.59 -1.43 -40.30
N SER A 132 63.44 -0.47 -41.22
CA SER A 132 64.10 -0.54 -42.53
C SER A 132 65.04 0.65 -42.62
N VAL A 133 66.15 0.55 -41.90
CA VAL A 133 67.24 1.52 -41.97
C VAL A 133 68.14 1.08 -43.11
N ARG A 134 68.06 1.82 -44.22
CA ARG A 134 69.15 2.26 -45.09
C ARG A 134 70.33 1.27 -45.27
N SER A 135 70.41 0.66 -46.45
CA SER A 135 71.69 0.23 -47.01
C SER A 135 71.82 0.75 -48.44
N GLU A 136 72.68 1.75 -48.59
CA GLU A 136 73.18 2.25 -49.87
C GLU A 136 73.98 1.15 -50.56
N MET A 137 73.66 0.88 -51.83
CA MET A 137 74.64 0.35 -52.77
C MET A 137 74.55 1.17 -54.06
N CYS A 138 75.46 2.14 -54.18
CA CYS A 138 75.85 2.72 -55.45
C CYS A 138 76.30 1.61 -56.40
N VAL A 139 75.62 1.43 -57.54
CA VAL A 139 76.25 0.85 -58.73
C VAL A 139 75.83 1.65 -59.97
N LYS A 140 76.86 2.05 -60.69
CA LYS A 140 76.95 2.94 -61.86
C LYS A 140 76.13 2.45 -63.07
N GLY A 141 75.74 3.39 -63.94
CA GLY A 141 75.35 3.09 -65.32
C GLY A 141 74.78 4.29 -66.07
N GLU A 142 75.52 4.78 -67.06
CA GLU A 142 75.33 5.95 -67.92
C GLU A 142 74.08 5.92 -68.87
N PRO A 143 73.76 7.05 -69.53
CA PRO A 143 72.51 7.28 -70.25
C PRO A 143 72.60 7.02 -71.76
N MET A 144 71.46 6.75 -72.41
CA MET A 144 71.22 6.85 -73.86
C MET A 144 69.69 6.98 -74.03
N GLY A 145 69.07 7.95 -74.69
CA GLY A 145 69.47 9.13 -75.47
C GLY A 145 68.19 9.90 -75.82
#